data_AF-A0A942BPQ5-F1
#
_entry.id   AF-A0A942BPQ5-F1
#
_cell.length_a   1.000
_cell.length_b   1.000
_cell.length_c   1.000
_cell.angle_alpha   90.00
_cell.angle_beta   90.00
_cell.angle_gamma   90.00
#
_symmetry.space_group_name_H-M   'P 1'
#
loop_
_entity.id
_entity.type
_entity.pdbx_description
1 polymer ?
#
loop_
_entity_poly.entity_id
_entity_poly.type
_entity_poly.pdbx_seq_one_letter_code
_entity_poly.pdbx_strand_id
1 'polypeptide(L)'
;MKTFTLGLMIFCVAMVIGQGSIVGPKPADSASKLVHKAYALKFFTYGFTLGLAVVVLMVCGLILLRKAREDYRVEKLRLMQDLVEGSLQDHAKKGDDE
;
A
#
# COMPACT_ATOMS: atom_id res chain seq x y z
N MET A 1 -3.68 0.45 -10.71
CA MET A 1 -3.67 0.14 -9.25
C MET A 1 -2.32 0.42 -8.60
N LYS A 2 -1.21 -0.18 -9.02
CA LYS A 2 0.11 0.04 -8.38
C LYS A 2 0.52 1.52 -8.29
N THR A 3 0.33 2.29 -9.37
CA THR A 3 0.58 3.75 -9.40
C THR A 3 -0.33 4.55 -8.49
N PHE A 4 -1.59 4.12 -8.36
CA PHE A 4 -2.57 4.73 -7.46
C PHE A 4 -2.22 4.48 -6.00
N THR A 5 -1.86 3.23 -5.64
CA THR A 5 -1.45 2.88 -4.27
C THR A 5 -0.15 3.59 -3.88
N LEU A 6 0.82 3.70 -4.81
CA LEU A 6 2.05 4.47 -4.61
C LEU A 6 1.74 5.96 -4.39
N GLY A 7 0.88 6.54 -5.23
CA GLY A 7 0.44 7.93 -5.09
C GLY A 7 -0.25 8.19 -3.76
N LEU A 8 -1.15 7.29 -3.33
CA LEU A 8 -1.82 7.38 -2.03
C LEU A 8 -0.84 7.28 -0.86
N MET A 9 0.17 6.41 -0.98
CA MET A 9 1.20 6.25 0.03
C MET A 9 2.07 7.51 0.15
N ILE A 10 2.52 8.07 -0.98
CA ILE A 10 3.25 9.34 -1.01
C ILE A 10 2.40 10.47 -0.43
N PHE A 11 1.12 10.52 -0.78
CA PHE A 11 0.18 11.51 -0.24
C PHE A 11 0.03 11.40 1.29
N CYS A 12 -0.08 10.18 1.83
CA CYS A 12 -0.16 9.97 3.27
C CYS A 12 1.12 10.41 3.98
N VAL A 13 2.29 10.06 3.43
CA VAL A 13 3.59 10.47 3.99
C VAL A 13 3.75 11.99 3.94
N ALA A 14 3.40 12.61 2.81
CA ALA A 14 3.42 14.06 2.65
C ALA A 14 2.46 14.76 3.61
N MET A 15 1.27 14.19 3.86
CA MET A 15 0.35 14.71 4.87
C MET A 15 1.00 14.67 6.24
N VAL A 16 1.55 13.53 6.69
CA VAL A 16 2.16 13.38 8.02
C VAL A 16 3.30 14.39 8.23
N ILE A 17 4.17 14.56 7.23
CA ILE A 17 5.28 15.54 7.30
C ILE A 17 4.73 16.98 7.28
N GLY A 18 3.70 17.23 6.46
CA GLY A 18 3.06 18.53 6.32
C GLY A 18 2.13 18.94 7.46
N GLN A 19 1.93 18.11 8.49
CA GLN A 19 0.99 18.36 9.58
C GLN A 19 1.20 19.75 10.21
N GLY A 20 2.45 20.14 10.48
CA GLY A 20 2.79 21.43 11.07
C GLY A 20 2.40 22.63 10.20
N SER A 21 2.52 22.51 8.88
CA SER A 21 2.13 23.55 7.93
C SER A 21 0.63 23.61 7.67
N ILE A 22 -0.07 22.46 7.72
CA ILE A 22 -1.51 22.38 7.39
C ILE A 22 -2.38 22.76 8.59
N VAL A 23 -2.07 22.23 9.78
CA VAL A 23 -2.83 22.53 11.01
C VAL A 23 -2.41 23.89 11.58
N GLY A 24 -1.14 24.27 11.37
CA GLY A 24 -0.56 25.49 11.91
C GLY A 24 -0.16 25.37 13.38
N PRO A 25 0.43 26.44 13.95
CA PRO A 25 0.89 26.44 15.34
C PRO A 25 -0.29 26.32 16.31
N LYS A 26 -0.07 25.58 17.40
CA LYS A 26 -1.03 25.51 18.51
C LYS A 26 -1.26 26.93 19.06
N PRO A 27 -2.52 27.38 19.22
CA PRO A 27 -2.79 28.67 19.83
C PRO A 27 -2.26 28.72 21.26
N ALA A 28 -1.77 29.88 21.69
CA ALA A 28 -1.37 30.11 23.08
C ALA A 28 -2.57 29.97 24.02
N ASP A 29 -2.36 29.51 25.25
CA ASP A 29 -3.44 29.28 26.22
C ASP A 29 -4.22 30.57 26.58
N SER A 30 -3.62 31.74 26.35
CA SER A 30 -4.26 33.05 26.49
C SER A 30 -5.17 33.46 25.32
N ALA A 31 -5.21 32.67 24.24
CA ALA A 31 -6.01 32.98 23.07
C ALA A 31 -7.52 32.75 23.29
N SER A 32 -8.34 33.54 22.60
CA SER A 32 -9.80 33.43 22.60
C SER A 32 -10.30 32.00 22.37
N LYS A 33 -11.38 31.62 23.05
CA LYS A 33 -12.05 30.31 22.90
C LYS A 33 -12.44 30.01 21.44
N LEU A 34 -12.69 31.04 20.64
CA LEU A 34 -13.01 30.91 19.21
C LEU A 34 -11.81 30.39 18.40
N VAL A 35 -10.60 30.85 18.73
CA VAL A 35 -9.36 30.43 18.06
C VAL A 35 -9.04 28.96 18.38
N HIS A 36 -9.24 28.57 19.64
CA HIS A 36 -9.09 27.17 20.06
C HIS A 36 -10.08 26.23 19.35
N LYS A 37 -11.35 26.64 19.21
CA LYS A 37 -12.34 25.85 18.46
C LYS A 37 -12.00 25.73 16.98
N ALA A 38 -11.55 26.81 16.34
CA ALA A 38 -11.13 26.78 14.94
C ALA A 38 -9.92 25.86 14.74
N TYR A 39 -8.95 25.89 15.66
CA TYR A 39 -7.80 24.98 15.64
C TYR A 39 -8.22 23.51 15.84
N ALA A 40 -9.08 23.25 16.84
CA ALA A 40 -9.60 21.91 17.10
C ALA A 40 -10.34 21.34 15.89
N LEU A 41 -11.15 22.16 15.21
CA LEU A 41 -11.85 21.74 13.99
C LEU A 41 -10.85 21.39 12.88
N LYS A 42 -9.84 22.23 12.63
CA LYS A 42 -8.78 21.95 11.63
C LYS A 42 -8.00 20.67 11.95
N PHE A 43 -7.67 20.46 13.22
CA PHE A 43 -6.98 19.26 13.66
C PHE A 43 -7.84 18.02 13.47
N PHE A 44 -9.14 18.11 13.79
CA PHE A 44 -10.07 17.00 13.65
C PHE A 44 -10.33 16.66 12.18
N THR A 45 -10.54 17.65 11.31
CA THR A 45 -10.70 17.41 9.88
C THR A 45 -9.44 16.81 9.27
N TYR A 46 -8.27 17.32 9.63
CA TYR A 46 -7.00 16.75 9.19
C TYR A 46 -6.84 15.29 9.65
N GLY A 47 -7.04 15.01 10.94
CA GLY A 47 -6.95 13.65 11.48
C GLY A 47 -7.97 12.70 10.85
N PHE A 48 -9.19 13.18 10.59
CA PHE A 48 -10.22 12.40 9.91
C PHE A 48 -9.84 12.07 8.46
N THR A 49 -9.32 13.05 7.70
CA THR A 49 -8.86 12.81 6.33
C THR A 49 -7.68 11.84 6.27
N LEU A 50 -6.75 11.95 7.21
CA LEU A 50 -5.62 11.02 7.34
C LEU A 50 -6.12 9.61 7.66
N GLY A 51 -7.04 9.48 8.61
CA GLY A 51 -7.64 8.20 9.00
C GLY A 51 -8.36 7.53 7.82
N LEU A 52 -9.14 8.29 7.05
CA LEU A 52 -9.78 7.79 5.83
C LEU A 52 -8.75 7.33 4.79
N ALA A 53 -7.70 8.12 4.56
CA ALA A 53 -6.65 7.76 3.61
C ALA A 53 -5.95 6.45 3.99
N VAL A 54 -5.68 6.23 5.28
CA VAL A 54 -5.11 4.97 5.80
C VAL A 54 -6.07 3.79 5.59
N VAL A 55 -7.36 3.95 5.86
CA VAL A 55 -8.36 2.90 5.61
C VAL A 55 -8.40 2.52 4.13
N VAL A 56 -8.42 3.50 3.23
CA VAL A 56 -8.37 3.25 1.78
C VAL A 56 -7.09 2.51 1.39
N LEU A 57 -5.94 2.91 1.95
CA LEU A 57 -4.65 2.22 1.74
C LEU A 57 -4.71 0.76 2.19
N MET A 58 -5.30 0.49 3.36
CA MET A 58 -5.45 -0.85 3.89
C MET A 58 -6.32 -1.72 2.96
N VAL A 59 -7.45 -1.19 2.48
CA VAL A 59 -8.32 -1.90 1.53
C VAL A 59 -7.59 -2.16 0.21
N CYS A 60 -6.90 -1.17 -0.35
CA CYS A 60 -6.10 -1.35 -1.56
C CYS A 60 -4.98 -2.38 -1.36
N GLY A 61 -4.31 -2.36 -0.21
CA GLY A 61 -3.27 -3.33 0.14
C GLY A 61 -3.82 -4.76 0.20
N LEU A 62 -4.99 -4.96 0.80
CA LEU A 62 -5.65 -6.27 0.85
C LEU A 62 -6.03 -6.78 -0.55
N ILE A 63 -6.52 -5.91 -1.43
CA ILE A 63 -6.85 -6.28 -2.82
C ILE A 63 -5.57 -6.69 -3.57
N LEU A 64 -4.49 -5.92 -3.44
CA LEU A 64 -3.21 -6.25 -4.05
C LEU A 64 -2.64 -7.56 -3.52
N LEU A 65 -2.77 -7.82 -2.22
CA LEU A 65 -2.30 -9.06 -1.60
C LEU A 65 -3.08 -10.28 -2.11
N ARG A 66 -4.40 -10.15 -2.27
CA ARG A 66 -5.23 -11.23 -2.85
C ARG A 66 -4.81 -11.52 -4.29
N LYS A 67 -4.64 -10.48 -5.10
CA LYS A 67 -4.20 -10.62 -6.48
C LYS A 67 -2.80 -11.24 -6.57
N ALA A 68 -1.86 -10.79 -5.74
CA ALA A 68 -0.53 -11.37 -5.69
C ALA A 68 -0.58 -12.86 -5.33
N ARG A 69 -1.42 -13.27 -4.37
CA ARG A 69 -1.58 -14.69 -4.02
C ARG A 69 -2.09 -15.54 -5.18
N GLU A 70 -3.02 -15.02 -5.98
CA GLU A 70 -3.51 -15.71 -7.18
C GLU A 70 -2.39 -15.84 -8.22
N ASP A 71 -1.69 -14.74 -8.51
CA ASP A 71 -0.58 -14.72 -9.47
C ASP A 71 0.53 -15.71 -9.05
N TYR A 72 0.94 -15.71 -7.78
CA TYR A 72 1.94 -16.64 -7.25
C TYR A 72 1.52 -18.11 -7.37
N ARG A 73 0.23 -18.42 -7.25
CA ARG A 73 -0.26 -19.80 -7.37
C ARG A 73 -0.19 -20.27 -8.82
N VAL A 74 -0.55 -19.41 -9.77
CA VAL A 74 -0.46 -19.69 -11.21
C VAL A 74 1.00 -19.87 -11.61
N GLU A 75 1.88 -18.98 -11.16
CA GLU A 75 3.31 -19.02 -11.46
C GLU A 75 3.99 -20.28 -10.91
N LYS A 76 3.64 -20.70 -9.69
CA LYS A 76 4.17 -21.94 -9.09
C LYS A 76 3.78 -23.18 -9.90
N LEU A 77 2.53 -23.25 -10.38
CA LEU A 77 2.09 -24.37 -11.21
C LEU A 77 2.84 -24.43 -12.54
N ARG A 78 3.04 -23.26 -13.16
CA ARG A 78 3.80 -23.15 -14.40
C ARG A 78 5.26 -23.58 -14.22
N LEU A 79 5.93 -23.12 -13.18
CA LEU A 79 7.30 -23.53 -12.86
C LEU A 79 7.42 -25.04 -12.60
N MET A 80 6.44 -25.65 -11.92
CA MET A 80 6.43 -27.10 -11.72
C MET A 80 6.22 -27.87 -13.03
N GLN A 81 5.39 -27.35 -13.92
CA GLN A 81 5.19 -27.93 -15.25
C GLN A 81 6.46 -27.85 -16.11
N ASP A 82 7.12 -26.69 -16.13
CA ASP A 82 8.39 -26.48 -16.83
C ASP A 82 9.49 -27.40 -16.27
N LEU A 83 9.55 -27.59 -14.95
CA LEU A 83 10.50 -28.52 -14.32
C LEU A 83 10.25 -29.98 -14.71
N VAL A 84 8.99 -30.40 -14.78
CA VAL A 84 8.61 -31.76 -15.19
C VAL A 84 8.96 -31.99 -16.66
N GLU A 85 8.59 -31.06 -17.55
CA GLU A 85 8.94 -31.13 -18.98
C GLU A 85 10.46 -31.12 -19.20
N GLY A 86 11.19 -30.26 -18.48
CA GLY A 86 12.65 -30.23 -18.52
C GLY A 86 13.26 -31.56 -18.07
N SER A 87 12.77 -32.15 -16.98
CA SER A 87 13.27 -33.43 -16.48
C SER A 87 12.97 -34.60 -17.45
N LEU A 88 11.83 -34.56 -18.14
CA LEU A 88 11.45 -35.57 -19.12
C LEU A 88 12.29 -35.47 -20.39
N GLN A 89 12.59 -34.26 -20.86
CA GLN A 89 13.51 -34.05 -21.98
C GLN A 89 14.93 -34.52 -21.66
N ASP A 90 15.43 -34.23 -20.45
CA ASP A 90 16.76 -34.69 -20.04
C ASP A 90 16.86 -36.22 -19.97
N HIS A 91 15.79 -36.90 -19.55
CA HIS A 91 15.73 -38.36 -19.56
C HIS A 91 15.58 -38.96 -20.96
N ALA A 92 14.81 -38.33 -21.85
CA ALA A 92 14.69 -38.77 -23.24
C ALA A 92 16.01 -38.63 -24.00
N LYS A 93 16.70 -37.50 -23.82
CA LYS A 93 17.99 -37.22 -24.47
C LYS A 93 19.09 -38.18 -24.02
N LYS A 94 19.07 -38.60 -22.75
CA LYS A 94 20.04 -39.56 -22.21
C LYS A 94 19.81 -41.00 -22.69
N GLY A 95 18.60 -41.34 -23.14
CA GLY A 95 18.26 -42.66 -23.69
C GLY A 95 18.57 -42.83 -25.18
N ASP A 96 18.74 -41.74 -25.94
CA ASP A 96 19.10 -41.77 -27.36
C ASP A 96 20.63 -41.76 -27.60
N ASP A 97 21.44 -41.48 -26.57
CA ASP A 97 22.92 -41.46 -26.62
C ASP A 97 23.57 -42.82 -26.22
N GLU A 98 22.78 -43.86 -25.93
CA GLU A 98 23.22 -45.28 -25.74
C GLU A 98 22.88 -46.15 -26.96
#